data_AF-A0A1Q9TFW7-F1
#
_entry.id   AF-A0A1Q9TFW7-F1
#
_cell.length_a   1.000
_cell.length_b   1.000
_cell.length_c   1.000
_cell.angle_alpha   90.00
_cell.angle_beta   90.00
_cell.angle_gamma   90.00
#
_symmetry.space_group_name_H-M   'P 1'
#
loop_
_entity.id
_entity.type
_entity.pdbx_description
1 polymer ?
#
loop_
_entity_poly.entity_id
_entity_poly.type
_entity_poly.pdbx_seq_one_letter_code
_entity_poly.pdbx_strand_id
1 'polypeptide(L)'
;MSPSRLIPAALLAALALTGCGGAEPTAENAAAECENYIEHVMESPGDIDFDDSPEVTLTAEDPWEYEVVGSAGPESGSGTAGRTEYTCIAVNNSGDWHVVDLRADER
;
A
#
# COMPACT_ATOMS: atom_id res chain seq x y z
N MET A 1 -48.81 -34.50 8.64
CA MET A 1 -48.64 -33.29 7.80
C MET A 1 -47.20 -32.85 7.87
N SER A 2 -46.49 -32.85 6.74
CA SER A 2 -45.23 -32.10 6.60
C SER A 2 -45.53 -30.59 6.56
N PRO A 3 -44.56 -29.74 6.94
CA PRO A 3 -44.04 -28.85 5.91
C PRO A 3 -42.51 -28.70 5.95
N SER A 4 -41.96 -28.87 4.75
CA SER A 4 -41.02 -27.98 4.05
C SER A 4 -39.78 -27.45 4.78
N ARG A 5 -38.65 -28.07 4.39
CA ARG A 5 -37.28 -27.56 4.49
C ARG A 5 -37.13 -26.26 3.70
N LEU A 6 -36.38 -25.30 4.25
CA LEU A 6 -35.70 -24.26 3.46
C LEU A 6 -34.21 -24.39 3.74
N ILE A 7 -33.48 -24.75 2.68
CA ILE A 7 -32.04 -24.93 2.64
C ILE A 7 -31.42 -23.54 2.47
N PRO A 8 -30.49 -23.11 3.34
CA PRO A 8 -29.75 -21.88 3.10
C PRO A 8 -28.83 -22.07 1.90
N ALA A 9 -28.88 -21.09 1.00
CA ALA A 9 -28.14 -21.02 -0.25
C ALA A 9 -26.64 -21.28 -0.04
N ALA A 10 -26.11 -22.22 -0.81
CA ALA A 10 -24.68 -22.36 -1.04
C ALA A 10 -24.21 -21.16 -1.86
N LEU A 11 -23.57 -20.19 -1.20
CA LEU A 11 -22.72 -19.20 -1.86
C LEU A 11 -21.44 -19.92 -2.27
N LEU A 12 -21.43 -20.42 -3.51
CA LEU A 12 -20.23 -20.87 -4.19
C LEU A 12 -19.34 -19.64 -4.44
N ALA A 13 -18.43 -19.37 -3.51
CA ALA A 13 -17.28 -18.53 -3.80
C ALA A 13 -16.41 -19.29 -4.80
N ALA A 14 -16.52 -18.91 -6.06
CA ALA A 14 -15.58 -19.32 -7.10
C ALA A 14 -14.22 -18.73 -6.74
N LEU A 15 -13.37 -19.52 -6.08
CA LEU A 15 -11.94 -19.27 -6.02
C LEU A 15 -11.45 -19.28 -7.46
N ALA A 16 -11.21 -18.09 -8.01
CA ALA A 16 -10.50 -17.94 -9.26
C ALA A 16 -9.14 -18.63 -9.09
N LEU A 17 -8.89 -19.61 -9.96
CA LEU A 17 -7.57 -20.18 -10.14
C LEU A 17 -6.62 -19.00 -10.45
N THR A 18 -5.74 -18.67 -9.52
CA THR A 18 -4.55 -17.87 -9.81
C THR A 18 -3.67 -18.72 -10.73
N GLY A 19 -3.88 -18.57 -12.03
CA GLY A 19 -2.91 -18.98 -13.02
C GLY A 19 -1.55 -18.37 -12.67
N CYS A 20 -0.48 -19.11 -12.91
CA CYS A 20 0.88 -18.59 -12.89
C CYS A 20 0.98 -17.41 -13.87
N GLY A 21 0.78 -16.22 -13.34
CA GLY A 21 0.73 -14.94 -14.02
C GLY A 21 0.45 -13.94 -12.92
N GLY A 22 1.49 -13.62 -12.16
CA GLY A 22 1.38 -12.63 -11.08
C GLY A 22 0.76 -11.36 -11.65
N ALA A 23 -0.17 -10.77 -10.89
CA ALA A 23 -0.70 -9.46 -11.26
C ALA A 23 0.47 -8.50 -11.46
N GLU A 24 0.39 -7.67 -12.51
CA GLU A 24 1.38 -6.63 -12.75
C GLU A 24 1.47 -5.72 -11.52
N PRO A 25 2.68 -5.30 -11.10
CA PRO A 25 2.85 -4.30 -10.05
C PRO A 25 2.04 -3.04 -10.36
N THR A 26 1.45 -2.44 -9.32
CA THR A 26 0.62 -1.23 -9.48
C THR A 26 1.18 -0.07 -8.67
N ALA A 27 0.79 1.15 -9.04
CA ALA A 27 1.11 2.34 -8.25
C ALA A 27 0.53 2.28 -6.83
N GLU A 28 -0.67 1.71 -6.66
CA GLU A 28 -1.30 1.51 -5.35
C GLU A 28 -0.48 0.57 -4.46
N ASN A 29 0.04 -0.52 -5.05
CA ASN A 29 0.96 -1.41 -4.35
C ASN A 29 2.25 -0.70 -3.93
N ALA A 30 2.87 0.08 -4.83
CA ALA A 30 4.09 0.82 -4.51
C ALA A 30 3.89 1.83 -3.37
N ALA A 31 2.77 2.57 -3.38
CA ALA A 31 2.43 3.50 -2.31
C ALA A 31 2.26 2.76 -0.97
N ALA A 32 1.49 1.68 -0.94
CA ALA A 32 1.27 0.90 0.28
C ALA A 32 2.57 0.31 0.85
N GLU A 33 3.49 -0.14 0.00
CA GLU A 33 4.80 -0.66 0.44
C GLU A 33 5.69 0.46 1.03
N CYS A 34 5.67 1.65 0.44
CA CYS A 34 6.35 2.82 0.99
C CYS A 34 5.78 3.23 2.35
N GLU A 35 4.45 3.32 2.48
CA GLU A 35 3.77 3.64 3.74
C GLU A 35 4.10 2.61 4.83
N ASN A 36 4.01 1.31 4.51
CA ASN A 36 4.34 0.25 5.45
C ASN A 36 5.79 0.32 5.94
N TYR A 37 6.72 0.60 5.02
CA TYR A 37 8.13 0.78 5.38
C TYR A 37 8.34 2.01 6.27
N ILE A 38 7.69 3.13 5.96
CA ILE A 38 7.75 4.35 6.76
C ILE A 38 7.19 4.12 8.17
N GLU A 39 6.05 3.43 8.31
CA GLU A 39 5.51 3.05 9.62
C GLU A 39 6.50 2.22 10.43
N HIS A 40 7.19 1.28 9.77
CA HIS A 40 8.17 0.42 10.43
C HIS A 40 9.42 1.20 10.88
N VAL A 41 9.94 2.09 10.03
CA VAL A 41 11.19 2.83 10.30
C VAL A 41 10.99 3.98 11.28
N MET A 42 9.83 4.64 11.27
CA MET A 42 9.61 5.79 12.16
C MET A 42 9.38 5.38 13.62
N GLU A 43 9.15 4.09 13.93
CA GLU A 43 8.93 3.54 15.28
C GLU A 43 8.09 4.47 16.18
N SER A 44 7.08 5.14 15.59
CA SER A 44 6.37 6.23 16.25
C SER A 44 5.44 5.64 17.32
N PRO A 45 5.41 6.21 18.55
CA PRO A 45 4.52 5.75 19.61
C PRO A 45 3.02 6.07 19.35
N GLY A 46 2.67 6.63 18.19
CA GLY A 46 1.30 6.92 17.78
C GLY A 46 1.10 6.72 16.28
N ASP A 47 -0.16 6.59 15.87
CA ASP A 47 -0.57 6.37 14.49
C ASP A 47 -0.03 7.47 13.55
N ILE A 48 0.46 7.05 12.39
CA ILE A 48 0.98 7.92 11.34
C ILE A 48 -0.13 8.09 10.30
N ASP A 49 -0.42 9.33 9.96
CA ASP A 49 -1.35 9.70 8.90
C ASP A 49 -0.55 10.01 7.62
N PHE A 50 -0.90 9.33 6.54
CA PHE A 50 -0.34 9.50 5.20
C PHE A 50 -1.27 10.35 4.32
N ASP A 51 -0.80 10.80 3.17
CA ASP A 51 -1.69 11.47 2.21
C ASP A 51 -2.67 10.48 1.59
N ASP A 52 -3.93 10.88 1.42
CA ASP A 52 -4.94 10.07 0.72
C ASP A 52 -4.57 9.76 -0.75
N SER A 53 -3.63 10.51 -1.33
CA SER A 53 -3.26 10.40 -2.74
C SER A 53 -1.81 10.88 -2.97
N PRO A 54 -0.81 10.04 -2.64
CA PRO A 54 0.58 10.34 -2.99
C PRO A 54 0.76 10.37 -4.52
N GLU A 55 1.74 11.13 -4.99
CA GLU A 55 2.16 11.10 -6.38
C GLU A 55 3.02 9.86 -6.61
N VAL A 56 2.68 9.04 -7.61
CA VAL A 56 3.41 7.81 -7.93
C VAL A 56 3.83 7.83 -9.39
N THR A 57 5.12 7.66 -9.63
CA THR A 57 5.73 7.65 -10.96
C THR A 57 6.48 6.34 -11.18
N LEU A 58 6.19 5.65 -12.29
CA LEU A 58 6.96 4.50 -12.75
C LEU A 58 8.29 4.98 -13.35
N THR A 59 9.42 4.56 -12.78
CA THR A 59 10.77 4.96 -13.21
C THR A 59 11.51 3.87 -14.00
N ALA A 60 11.18 2.59 -13.77
CA ALA A 60 11.70 1.45 -14.54
C ALA A 60 10.69 0.27 -14.59
N GLU A 61 10.80 -0.58 -15.62
CA GLU A 61 9.88 -1.72 -15.84
C GLU A 61 10.52 -3.11 -15.63
N ASP A 62 11.86 -3.19 -15.53
CA ASP A 62 12.59 -4.45 -15.30
C ASP A 62 13.89 -4.22 -14.49
N PRO A 63 13.86 -4.40 -13.15
CA PRO A 63 12.66 -4.65 -12.34
C PRO A 63 11.74 -3.42 -12.33
N TRP A 64 10.48 -3.63 -11.94
CA TRP A 64 9.54 -2.54 -11.77
C TRP A 64 10.01 -1.63 -10.64
N GLU A 65 10.17 -0.35 -10.91
CA GLU A 65 10.59 0.66 -9.94
C GLU A 65 9.62 1.83 -9.97
N TYR A 66 9.19 2.25 -8.79
CA TYR A 66 8.26 3.35 -8.60
C TYR A 66 8.85 4.37 -7.61
N GLU A 67 8.79 5.64 -7.99
CA GLU A 67 9.00 6.77 -7.10
C GLU A 67 7.65 7.23 -6.53
N VAL A 68 7.55 7.24 -5.20
CA VAL A 68 6.37 7.67 -4.44
C VAL A 68 6.72 8.94 -3.68
N VAL A 69 6.02 10.03 -3.97
CA VAL A 69 6.17 11.31 -3.29
C VAL A 69 4.88 11.62 -2.53
N GLY A 70 4.99 11.84 -1.23
CA GLY A 70 3.86 12.13 -0.37
C GLY A 70 4.29 12.83 0.90
N SER A 71 3.39 12.92 1.87
CA SER A 71 3.69 13.41 3.21
C SER A 71 3.13 12.48 4.27
N ALA A 72 3.86 12.38 5.37
CA ALA A 72 3.50 11.55 6.51
C ALA A 72 3.72 12.33 7.81
N GLY A 73 2.87 12.14 8.80
CA GLY A 73 3.03 12.79 10.09
C GLY A 73 2.18 12.16 11.17
N PRO A 74 2.32 12.59 12.43
CA PRO A 74 1.48 12.07 13.52
C PRO A 74 0.01 12.39 13.27
N GLU A 75 -0.88 11.43 13.51
CA GLU A 75 -2.33 11.61 13.45
C GLU A 75 -2.75 12.68 14.48
N SER A 76 -2.83 13.93 14.02
CA SER A 76 -3.13 15.10 14.85
C SER A 76 -4.53 15.56 14.50
N GLY A 77 -5.48 15.41 15.41
CA GLY A 77 -6.89 15.78 15.22
C GLY A 77 -7.19 17.26 14.91
N SER A 78 -6.18 18.10 14.62
CA SER A 78 -6.33 19.50 14.20
C SER A 78 -5.08 20.03 13.47
N GLY A 79 -4.85 19.58 12.24
CA GLY A 79 -4.08 20.34 11.23
C GLY A 79 -2.74 19.74 10.78
N THR A 80 -2.28 20.20 9.60
CA THR A 80 -1.06 19.81 8.86
C THR A 80 0.28 20.03 9.62
N ALA A 81 0.23 20.45 10.89
CA ALA A 81 1.42 20.73 11.66
C ALA A 81 2.16 19.42 11.98
N GLY A 82 3.39 19.27 11.46
CA GLY A 82 4.24 18.10 11.71
C GLY A 82 4.18 17.02 10.62
N ARG A 83 3.55 17.28 9.47
CA ARG A 83 3.75 16.42 8.29
C ARG A 83 5.13 16.68 7.69
N THR A 84 5.80 15.59 7.34
CA THR A 84 7.11 15.58 6.69
C THR A 84 6.90 15.07 5.27
N GLU A 85 7.41 15.80 4.28
CA GLU A 85 7.39 15.34 2.89
C GLU A 85 8.39 14.19 2.75
N TYR A 86 8.04 13.16 1.98
CA TYR A 86 8.89 12.02 1.71
C TYR A 86 8.96 11.72 0.22
N THR A 87 10.09 11.16 -0.20
CA THR A 87 10.28 10.49 -1.48
C THR A 87 10.76 9.08 -1.19
N CYS A 88 10.05 8.08 -1.70
CA CYS A 88 10.32 6.67 -1.48
C CYS A 88 10.47 5.95 -2.83
N ILE A 89 11.47 5.08 -2.95
CA ILE A 89 11.67 4.24 -4.13
C ILE A 89 11.31 2.79 -3.77
N ALA A 90 10.22 2.30 -4.35
CA ALA A 90 9.75 0.93 -4.21
C ALA A 90 10.04 0.12 -5.47
N VAL A 91 10.65 -1.05 -5.30
CA VAL A 91 11.00 -1.98 -6.37
C VAL A 91 10.18 -3.26 -6.22
N ASN A 92 9.54 -3.70 -7.31
CA ASN A 92 8.98 -5.03 -7.39
C ASN A 92 9.81 -5.94 -8.31
N ASN A 93 10.26 -7.06 -7.75
CA ASN A 93 10.93 -8.11 -8.50
C ASN A 93 10.10 -9.39 -8.45
N SER A 94 9.34 -9.65 -9.52
CA SER A 94 8.55 -10.89 -9.67
C SER A 94 7.57 -11.14 -8.51
N GLY A 95 6.97 -10.06 -7.97
CA GLY A 95 6.02 -10.12 -6.87
C GLY A 95 6.60 -9.85 -5.48
N ASP A 96 7.93 -9.77 -5.34
CA ASP A 96 8.59 -9.39 -4.10
C ASP A 96 8.85 -7.86 -4.09
N TRP A 97 8.36 -7.18 -3.05
CA TRP A 97 8.44 -5.72 -2.92
C TRP A 97 9.52 -5.31 -1.91
N HIS A 98 10.30 -4.29 -2.28
CA HIS A 98 11.33 -3.72 -1.43
C HIS A 98 11.36 -2.21 -1.56
N VAL A 99 11.51 -1.52 -0.43
CA VAL A 99 11.92 -0.11 -0.43
C VAL A 99 13.44 -0.05 -0.45
N VAL A 100 14.00 0.63 -1.47
CA VAL A 100 15.46 0.72 -1.66
C VAL A 100 16.03 2.09 -1.31
N ASP A 101 15.17 3.12 -1.25
CA ASP A 101 15.53 4.46 -0.82
C ASP A 101 14.32 5.14 -0.18
N LEU A 102 14.57 5.88 0.91
CA LEU A 102 13.59 6.74 1.55
C LEU A 102 14.30 8.03 1.96
N ARG A 103 13.76 9.16 1.50
CA ARG A 103 14.22 10.50 1.86
C ARG A 103 13.04 11.24 2.48
N ALA A 104 13.29 11.88 3.60
CA ALA A 104 12.31 12.71 4.28
C ALA A 104 12.89 14.12 4.42
N ASP A 105 12.14 15.12 4.00
CA ASP A 105 12.50 16.53 4.09
C ASP A 105 11.68 17.19 5.20
N GLU A 106 12.36 17.52 6.31
CA GLU A 106 11.80 18.31 7.40
C GLU A 106 11.78 19.79 6.95
N ARG A 107 10.60 20.31 6.60
CA ARG A 107 10.47 21.66 6.09
C ARG A 107 10.35 22.74 7.17
#